data_AF-A0A2V9BHI1-F1
#
_entry.id   AF-A0A2V9BHI1-F1
#
_cell.length_a   1.000
_cell.length_b   1.000
_cell.length_c   1.000
_cell.angle_alpha   90.00
_cell.angle_beta   90.00
_cell.angle_gamma   90.00
#
_symmetry.space_group_name_H-M   'P 1'
#
loop_
_entity.id
_entity.type
_entity.pdbx_description
1 polymer ?
#
loop_
_entity_poly.entity_id
_entity_poly.type
_entity_poly.pdbx_seq_one_letter_code
_entity_poly.pdbx_strand_id
1 'polypeptide(L)'
;MLKQITSNPPAVEVFLARKGAMRTLEAGVTTVRDLGADQYMDIAMRDLINRGEMTGPRMFVCGYGLYITNTPYKPGINPPAGGIADGVPEVLRAVRQQVAAGADVIKLYASTGTDDDTTGFETYSYEEIKAAVDAAHQFGKKIAIHSYGPDGARDAVRAGTDSLEHATDMDDATIAEMAKRGTYYVPTIDHNRYYIENGSKIGYAPGFEPRTQAFIARNLETARKAHRAGVKFGCSDRTRGNWDGL
;
A
#
# COMPACT_ATOMS: atom_id res chain seq x y z
N MET A 1 5.73 25.14 -2.26
CA MET A 1 4.48 24.36 -2.12
C MET A 1 4.75 22.99 -2.71
N LEU A 2 4.96 21.97 -1.88
CA LEU A 2 5.13 20.59 -2.33
C LEU A 2 3.72 20.06 -2.63
N LYS A 3 3.24 20.26 -3.86
CA LYS A 3 2.10 19.48 -4.34
C LYS A 3 2.51 18.02 -4.27
N GLN A 4 1.72 17.19 -3.60
CA GLN A 4 1.76 15.74 -3.71
C GLN A 4 2.03 15.37 -5.17
N ILE A 5 2.97 14.46 -5.33
CA ILE A 5 3.53 14.06 -6.61
C ILE A 5 2.49 13.28 -7.41
N THR A 6 1.61 13.98 -8.12
CA THR A 6 0.57 13.37 -8.96
C THR A 6 0.47 14.02 -10.34
N SER A 7 1.47 14.81 -10.73
CA SER A 7 1.45 15.54 -12.02
C SER A 7 2.80 15.61 -12.75
N ASN A 8 3.84 14.93 -12.28
CA ASN A 8 5.10 14.83 -13.01
C ASN A 8 4.96 13.79 -14.14
N PRO A 9 5.57 14.04 -15.32
CA PRO A 9 5.76 12.98 -16.31
C PRO A 9 6.57 11.82 -15.71
N PRO A 10 6.33 10.56 -16.12
CA PRO A 10 6.95 9.39 -15.48
C PRO A 10 8.49 9.41 -15.50
N ALA A 11 9.10 9.93 -16.57
CA ALA A 11 10.57 10.07 -16.63
C ALA A 11 11.12 11.06 -15.58
N VAL A 12 10.39 12.15 -15.32
CA VAL A 12 10.74 13.13 -14.26
C VAL A 12 10.61 12.45 -12.90
N GLU A 13 9.55 11.68 -12.71
CA GLU A 13 9.29 11.03 -11.45
C GLU A 13 10.35 9.98 -11.10
N VAL A 14 10.71 9.11 -12.03
CA VAL A 14 11.83 8.16 -11.86
C VAL A 14 13.13 8.90 -11.51
N PHE A 15 13.42 10.02 -12.18
CA PHE A 15 14.60 10.82 -11.91
C PHE A 15 14.60 11.44 -10.50
N LEU A 16 13.44 11.85 -9.98
CA LEU A 16 13.33 12.37 -8.62
C LEU A 16 13.36 11.24 -7.58
N ALA A 17 12.67 10.14 -7.85
CA ALA A 17 12.55 8.98 -6.97
C ALA A 17 13.90 8.28 -6.71
N ARG A 18 14.87 8.38 -7.64
CA ARG A 18 16.25 7.89 -7.42
C ARG A 18 16.87 8.44 -6.13
N LYS A 19 16.55 9.69 -5.76
CA LYS A 19 17.04 10.30 -4.52
C LYS A 19 16.45 9.62 -3.29
N GLY A 20 15.17 9.24 -3.36
CA GLY A 20 14.51 8.44 -2.33
C GLY A 20 15.18 7.06 -2.19
N ALA A 21 15.42 6.38 -3.31
CA ALA A 21 16.09 5.08 -3.32
C ALA A 21 17.50 5.12 -2.69
N MET A 22 18.31 6.14 -3.01
CA MET A 22 19.62 6.32 -2.38
C MET A 22 19.52 6.58 -0.87
N ARG A 23 18.62 7.47 -0.45
CA ARG A 23 18.40 7.77 0.97
C ARG A 23 17.97 6.54 1.77
N THR A 24 17.15 5.68 1.18
CA THR A 24 16.75 4.40 1.79
C THR A 24 17.97 3.50 2.03
N LEU A 25 18.92 3.41 1.09
CA LEU A 25 20.18 2.70 1.31
C LEU A 25 21.06 3.35 2.38
N GLU A 26 21.18 4.68 2.36
CA GLU A 26 21.97 5.45 3.34
C GLU A 26 21.44 5.25 4.76
N ALA A 27 20.13 5.04 4.91
CA ALA A 27 19.48 4.67 6.17
C ALA A 27 19.70 3.19 6.58
N GLY A 28 20.45 2.41 5.78
CA GLY A 28 20.77 1.01 6.05
C GLY A 28 19.74 0.00 5.53
N VAL A 29 18.69 0.44 4.83
CA VAL A 29 17.67 -0.44 4.27
C VAL A 29 18.13 -0.93 2.89
N THR A 30 18.50 -2.21 2.79
CA THR A 30 19.04 -2.81 1.55
C THR A 30 18.00 -3.48 0.66
N THR A 31 16.78 -3.69 1.17
CA THR A 31 15.69 -4.32 0.42
C THR A 31 14.37 -3.66 0.80
N VAL A 32 13.54 -3.35 -0.20
CA VAL A 32 12.20 -2.75 -0.01
C VAL A 32 11.14 -3.52 -0.79
N ARG A 33 9.89 -3.39 -0.33
CA ARG A 33 8.70 -3.80 -1.07
C ARG A 33 7.91 -2.55 -1.44
N ASP A 34 7.97 -2.15 -2.70
CA ASP A 34 7.18 -1.04 -3.23
C ASP A 34 5.77 -1.53 -3.54
N LEU A 35 4.77 -0.85 -2.99
CA LEU A 35 3.37 -1.25 -3.01
C LEU A 35 2.49 -0.27 -3.78
N GLY A 36 3.05 0.51 -4.68
CA GLY A 36 2.25 1.20 -5.68
C GLY A 36 3.03 2.25 -6.45
N ALA A 37 3.04 2.10 -7.76
CA ALA A 37 3.51 3.11 -8.69
C ALA A 37 2.53 3.26 -9.85
N ASP A 38 2.60 4.41 -10.50
CA ASP A 38 1.95 4.63 -11.78
C ASP A 38 2.91 4.28 -12.92
N GLN A 39 2.35 3.91 -14.08
CA GLN A 39 3.10 3.71 -15.33
C GLN A 39 4.32 2.78 -15.21
N TYR A 40 4.26 1.81 -14.27
CA TYR A 40 5.31 0.82 -14.03
C TYR A 40 6.70 1.42 -13.70
N MET A 41 6.72 2.61 -13.11
CA MET A 41 7.96 3.31 -12.76
C MET A 41 8.80 2.54 -11.75
N ASP A 42 8.16 1.85 -10.80
CA ASP A 42 8.79 0.97 -9.83
C ASP A 42 9.52 -0.21 -10.49
N ILE A 43 8.90 -0.84 -11.50
CA ILE A 43 9.51 -1.90 -12.31
C ILE A 43 10.76 -1.38 -13.03
N ALA A 44 10.67 -0.21 -13.67
CA ALA A 44 11.81 0.40 -14.34
C ALA A 44 12.96 0.70 -13.37
N MET A 45 12.65 1.24 -12.19
CA MET A 45 13.66 1.50 -11.15
C MET A 45 14.30 0.21 -10.64
N ARG A 46 13.51 -0.82 -10.32
CA ARG A 46 14.01 -2.14 -9.92
C ARG A 46 14.98 -2.71 -10.94
N ASP A 47 14.61 -2.69 -12.22
CA ASP A 47 15.41 -3.29 -13.29
C ASP A 47 16.73 -2.53 -13.49
N LEU A 48 16.71 -1.19 -13.40
CA LEU A 48 17.93 -0.36 -13.43
C LEU A 48 18.84 -0.65 -12.22
N ILE A 49 18.27 -0.84 -11.02
CA ILE A 49 19.03 -1.21 -9.82
C ILE A 49 19.65 -2.60 -9.97
N ASN A 50 18.88 -3.58 -10.44
CA ASN A 50 19.36 -4.95 -10.66
C ASN A 50 20.49 -5.00 -11.71
N ARG A 51 20.48 -4.10 -12.70
CA ARG A 51 21.54 -3.94 -13.70
C ARG A 51 22.75 -3.14 -13.21
N GLY A 52 22.69 -2.53 -12.03
CA GLY A 52 23.73 -1.65 -11.51
C GLY A 52 23.78 -0.26 -12.17
N GLU A 53 22.74 0.13 -12.91
CA GLU A 53 22.64 1.43 -13.59
C GLU A 53 22.01 2.52 -12.72
N MET A 54 21.33 2.11 -11.64
CA MET A 54 20.82 2.99 -10.60
C MET A 54 21.26 2.47 -9.22
N THR A 55 21.67 3.37 -8.33
CA THR A 55 21.95 3.02 -6.93
C THR A 55 20.67 3.08 -6.11
N GLY A 56 20.31 1.97 -5.47
CA GLY A 56 19.11 1.86 -4.62
C GLY A 56 19.00 0.48 -3.96
N PRO A 57 18.07 0.29 -3.03
CA PRO A 57 17.85 -1.01 -2.40
C PRO A 57 17.32 -2.01 -3.44
N ARG A 58 17.48 -3.31 -3.17
CA ARG A 58 16.76 -4.33 -3.92
C ARG A 58 15.26 -4.09 -3.78
N MET A 59 14.54 -4.00 -4.88
CA MET A 59 13.10 -3.72 -4.86
C MET A 59 12.30 -4.97 -5.23
N PHE A 60 11.23 -5.24 -4.47
CA PHE A 60 10.12 -6.08 -4.87
C PHE A 60 8.94 -5.16 -5.17
N VAL A 61 8.41 -5.18 -6.39
CA VAL A 61 7.52 -4.12 -6.88
C VAL A 61 6.17 -4.67 -7.33
N CYS A 62 5.12 -3.85 -7.26
CA CYS A 62 3.77 -4.29 -7.63
C CYS A 62 3.24 -3.73 -8.96
N GLY A 63 3.89 -2.73 -9.53
CA GLY A 63 3.30 -1.93 -10.60
C GLY A 63 2.09 -1.17 -10.07
N TYR A 64 0.98 -1.24 -10.80
CA TYR A 64 -0.26 -0.62 -10.38
C TYR A 64 -0.89 -1.37 -9.21
N GLY A 65 -1.22 -0.63 -8.15
CA GLY A 65 -2.18 -1.08 -7.16
C GLY A 65 -3.56 -1.28 -7.78
N LEU A 66 -4.31 -2.27 -7.28
CA LEU A 66 -5.66 -2.54 -7.74
C LEU A 66 -6.69 -1.78 -6.89
N TYR A 67 -7.59 -1.05 -7.56
CA TYR A 67 -8.60 -0.19 -6.95
C TYR A 67 -9.96 -0.37 -7.62
N ILE A 68 -11.05 -0.22 -6.86
CA ILE A 68 -12.38 -0.04 -7.47
C ILE A 68 -12.48 1.30 -8.18
N THR A 69 -13.46 1.44 -9.06
CA THR A 69 -13.92 2.75 -9.51
C THR A 69 -14.54 3.51 -8.33
N ASN A 70 -13.79 4.43 -7.74
CA ASN A 70 -14.25 5.28 -6.63
C ASN A 70 -14.36 6.77 -6.98
N THR A 71 -14.09 7.14 -8.25
CA THR A 71 -14.14 8.53 -8.69
C THR A 71 -15.59 8.95 -8.87
N PRO A 72 -16.10 9.97 -8.12
CA PRO A 72 -17.43 10.52 -8.38
C PRO A 72 -17.51 11.01 -9.83
N TYR A 73 -18.61 10.69 -10.52
CA TYR A 73 -18.83 11.13 -11.88
C TYR A 73 -18.68 12.66 -11.98
N LYS A 74 -17.80 13.12 -12.87
CA LYS A 74 -17.58 14.53 -13.20
C LYS A 74 -17.65 14.70 -14.72
N PRO A 75 -18.58 15.50 -15.27
CA PRO A 75 -18.65 15.74 -16.70
C PRO A 75 -17.31 16.21 -17.27
N GLY A 76 -16.82 15.54 -18.32
CA GLY A 76 -15.56 15.89 -18.98
C GLY A 76 -14.29 15.34 -18.31
N ILE A 77 -14.41 14.54 -17.25
CA ILE A 77 -13.28 13.82 -16.66
C ILE A 77 -13.34 12.35 -17.08
N ASN A 78 -12.30 11.88 -17.76
CA ASN A 78 -12.13 10.46 -18.06
C ASN A 78 -11.79 9.70 -16.76
N PRO A 79 -12.32 8.47 -16.56
CA PRO A 79 -11.97 7.64 -15.42
C PRO A 79 -10.45 7.33 -15.38
N PRO A 80 -9.86 7.10 -14.20
CA PRO A 80 -8.40 7.03 -14.03
C PRO A 80 -7.71 5.83 -14.72
N ALA A 81 -6.37 5.94 -14.78
CA ALA A 81 -5.41 5.04 -15.42
C ALA A 81 -5.26 3.67 -14.73
N GLY A 82 -4.30 2.86 -15.21
CA GLY A 82 -4.14 1.42 -14.91
C GLY A 82 -4.33 1.00 -13.45
N GLY A 83 -4.85 -0.20 -13.24
CA GLY A 83 -5.12 -0.77 -11.91
C GLY A 83 -6.58 -0.74 -11.47
N ILE A 84 -7.44 0.06 -12.13
CA ILE A 84 -8.89 -0.01 -11.87
C ILE A 84 -9.46 -1.35 -12.34
N ALA A 85 -10.22 -1.99 -11.44
CA ALA A 85 -10.87 -3.26 -11.69
C ALA A 85 -12.14 -3.40 -10.84
N ASP A 86 -13.29 -3.48 -11.50
CA ASP A 86 -14.61 -3.66 -10.89
C ASP A 86 -15.19 -5.04 -11.24
N GLY A 87 -15.52 -5.82 -10.21
CA GLY A 87 -16.00 -7.17 -10.34
C GLY A 87 -14.87 -8.20 -10.56
N VAL A 88 -15.19 -9.44 -10.21
CA VAL A 88 -14.26 -10.59 -10.30
C VAL A 88 -13.55 -10.70 -11.65
N PRO A 89 -14.23 -10.59 -12.82
CA PRO A 89 -13.55 -10.72 -14.11
C PRO A 89 -12.45 -9.66 -14.34
N GLU A 90 -12.70 -8.42 -13.93
CA GLU A 90 -11.73 -7.34 -14.09
C GLU A 90 -10.57 -7.47 -13.11
N VAL A 91 -10.84 -7.88 -11.87
CA VAL A 91 -9.80 -8.17 -10.87
C VAL A 91 -8.84 -9.24 -11.39
N LEU A 92 -9.37 -10.34 -11.94
CA LEU A 92 -8.54 -11.39 -12.55
C LEU A 92 -7.71 -10.87 -13.73
N ARG A 93 -8.31 -10.04 -14.59
CA ARG A 93 -7.61 -9.39 -15.71
C ARG A 93 -6.47 -8.50 -15.20
N ALA A 94 -6.73 -7.68 -14.19
CA ALA A 94 -5.76 -6.72 -13.67
C ALA A 94 -4.59 -7.41 -12.97
N VAL A 95 -4.82 -8.47 -12.18
CA VAL A 95 -3.75 -9.31 -11.62
C VAL A 95 -2.86 -9.88 -12.73
N ARG A 96 -3.45 -10.47 -13.78
CA ARG A 96 -2.70 -11.02 -14.92
C ARG A 96 -1.88 -9.95 -15.64
N GLN A 97 -2.39 -8.73 -15.75
CA GLN A 97 -1.66 -7.60 -16.33
C GLN A 97 -0.46 -7.20 -15.49
N GLN A 98 -0.58 -7.13 -14.16
CA GLN A 98 0.57 -6.83 -13.29
C GLN A 98 1.63 -7.94 -13.36
N VAL A 99 1.21 -9.21 -13.37
CA VAL A 99 2.12 -10.35 -13.56
C VAL A 99 2.83 -10.26 -14.92
N ALA A 100 2.10 -9.99 -16.00
CA ALA A 100 2.67 -9.85 -17.34
C ALA A 100 3.62 -8.65 -17.47
N ALA A 101 3.38 -7.57 -16.74
CA ALA A 101 4.26 -6.41 -16.66
C ALA A 101 5.56 -6.71 -15.89
N GLY A 102 5.60 -7.80 -15.12
CA GLY A 102 6.79 -8.21 -14.36
C GLY A 102 6.73 -7.86 -12.87
N ALA A 103 5.55 -7.64 -12.29
CA ALA A 103 5.40 -7.42 -10.85
C ALA A 103 5.88 -8.63 -10.02
N ASP A 104 6.50 -8.35 -8.88
CA ASP A 104 6.96 -9.36 -7.91
C ASP A 104 5.87 -9.71 -6.89
N VAL A 105 5.00 -8.74 -6.59
CA VAL A 105 3.91 -8.84 -5.62
C VAL A 105 2.66 -8.17 -6.19
N ILE A 106 1.48 -8.62 -5.79
CA ILE A 106 0.21 -7.97 -6.13
C ILE A 106 -0.22 -7.06 -4.97
N LYS A 107 -0.81 -5.91 -5.29
CA LYS A 107 -1.37 -4.98 -4.30
C LYS A 107 -2.84 -4.71 -4.59
N LEU A 108 -3.70 -4.87 -3.59
CA LEU A 108 -5.12 -4.51 -3.63
C LEU A 108 -5.45 -3.48 -2.55
N TYR A 109 -6.32 -2.52 -2.85
CA TYR A 109 -6.84 -1.53 -1.91
C TYR A 109 -8.30 -1.85 -1.58
N ALA A 110 -8.48 -2.61 -0.49
CA ALA A 110 -9.77 -3.15 -0.06
C ALA A 110 -10.52 -2.27 0.95
N SER A 111 -10.03 -1.05 1.20
CA SER A 111 -10.83 -0.02 1.86
C SER A 111 -10.48 1.37 1.37
N THR A 112 -11.31 2.34 1.76
CA THR A 112 -10.90 3.75 1.83
C THR A 112 -9.79 3.93 2.86
N GLY A 113 -9.19 5.11 2.90
CA GLY A 113 -8.01 5.39 3.73
C GLY A 113 -6.82 5.78 2.87
N THR A 114 -6.32 6.99 3.10
CA THR A 114 -5.17 7.56 2.40
C THR A 114 -4.22 8.15 3.43
N ASP A 115 -3.33 9.01 2.97
CA ASP A 115 -2.48 9.80 3.83
C ASP A 115 -3.20 10.93 4.56
N ASP A 116 -4.27 11.49 3.99
CA ASP A 116 -5.09 12.56 4.58
C ASP A 116 -6.51 12.13 5.01
N ASP A 117 -6.89 10.90 4.66
CA ASP A 117 -8.16 10.25 4.99
C ASP A 117 -7.93 9.02 5.87
N THR A 118 -8.57 8.99 7.04
CA THR A 118 -8.52 7.84 7.96
C THR A 118 -9.83 7.06 7.98
N THR A 119 -10.70 7.26 6.99
CA THR A 119 -11.84 6.35 6.79
C THR A 119 -11.33 4.96 6.45
N GLY A 120 -12.14 3.94 6.74
CA GLY A 120 -11.76 2.54 6.55
C GLY A 120 -12.91 1.71 6.01
N PHE A 121 -13.76 2.31 5.18
CA PHE A 121 -14.90 1.63 4.59
C PHE A 121 -14.40 0.63 3.55
N GLU A 122 -14.86 -0.61 3.63
CA GLU A 122 -14.53 -1.65 2.66
C GLU A 122 -14.94 -1.23 1.24
N THR A 123 -14.05 -1.47 0.27
CA THR A 123 -14.24 -1.06 -1.13
C THR A 123 -14.47 -2.22 -2.08
N TYR A 124 -14.00 -3.42 -1.75
CA TYR A 124 -14.19 -4.61 -2.56
C TYR A 124 -15.07 -5.62 -1.84
N SER A 125 -15.90 -6.35 -2.58
CA SER A 125 -16.57 -7.53 -2.02
C SER A 125 -15.56 -8.61 -1.65
N TYR A 126 -15.96 -9.50 -0.74
CA TYR A 126 -15.19 -10.70 -0.41
C TYR A 126 -14.81 -11.52 -1.65
N GLU A 127 -15.72 -11.67 -2.60
CA GLU A 127 -15.51 -12.43 -3.83
C GLU A 127 -14.40 -11.82 -4.71
N GLU A 128 -14.35 -10.49 -4.80
CA GLU A 128 -13.29 -9.78 -5.52
C GLU A 128 -11.94 -9.87 -4.82
N ILE A 129 -11.92 -9.68 -3.49
CA ILE A 129 -10.71 -9.85 -2.66
C ILE A 129 -10.16 -11.27 -2.84
N LYS A 130 -11.02 -12.29 -2.72
CA LYS A 130 -10.64 -13.69 -2.89
C LYS A 130 -10.14 -13.98 -4.30
N ALA A 131 -10.78 -13.45 -5.34
CA ALA A 131 -10.33 -13.61 -6.71
C ALA A 131 -8.92 -13.04 -6.93
N ALA A 132 -8.61 -11.89 -6.33
CA ALA A 132 -7.27 -11.30 -6.39
C ALA A 132 -6.22 -12.19 -5.72
N VAL A 133 -6.53 -12.69 -4.51
CA VAL A 133 -5.63 -13.58 -3.75
C VAL A 133 -5.37 -14.88 -4.50
N ASP A 134 -6.44 -15.57 -4.94
CA ASP A 134 -6.33 -16.84 -5.65
C ASP A 134 -5.53 -16.68 -6.95
N ALA A 135 -5.78 -15.61 -7.71
CA ALA A 135 -5.06 -15.34 -8.95
C ALA A 135 -3.58 -15.02 -8.69
N ALA A 136 -3.26 -14.21 -7.68
CA ALA A 136 -1.86 -13.93 -7.31
C ALA A 136 -1.12 -15.24 -6.97
N HIS A 137 -1.72 -16.08 -6.14
CA HIS A 137 -1.14 -17.35 -5.72
C HIS A 137 -1.02 -18.35 -6.88
N GLN A 138 -1.97 -18.36 -7.82
CA GLN A 138 -1.90 -19.19 -9.04
C GLN A 138 -0.63 -18.89 -9.87
N PHE A 139 -0.18 -17.64 -9.90
CA PHE A 139 1.07 -17.24 -10.57
C PHE A 139 2.30 -17.30 -9.64
N GLY A 140 2.18 -17.90 -8.45
CA GLY A 140 3.26 -17.99 -7.47
C GLY A 140 3.66 -16.65 -6.86
N LYS A 141 2.80 -15.64 -6.96
CA LYS A 141 3.03 -14.30 -6.41
C LYS A 141 2.41 -14.17 -5.03
N LYS A 142 2.97 -13.27 -4.23
CA LYS A 142 2.39 -12.85 -2.95
C LYS A 142 1.43 -11.68 -3.17
N ILE A 143 0.50 -11.47 -2.24
CA ILE A 143 -0.42 -10.32 -2.28
C ILE A 143 -0.42 -9.55 -0.95
N ALA A 144 -0.37 -8.22 -1.06
CA ALA A 144 -0.55 -7.29 0.04
C ALA A 144 -1.90 -6.59 -0.11
N ILE A 145 -2.68 -6.50 0.98
CA ILE A 145 -3.98 -5.84 0.95
C ILE A 145 -3.97 -4.64 1.89
N HIS A 146 -4.29 -3.47 1.35
CA HIS A 146 -4.52 -2.26 2.13
C HIS A 146 -5.92 -2.34 2.74
N SER A 147 -6.00 -2.14 4.06
CA SER A 147 -7.26 -1.84 4.74
C SER A 147 -7.00 -0.91 5.93
N TYR A 148 -7.74 0.18 6.08
CA TYR A 148 -7.68 1.02 7.28
C TYR A 148 -8.68 0.56 8.35
N GLY A 149 -9.79 -0.05 7.94
CA GLY A 149 -10.87 -0.48 8.83
C GLY A 149 -10.93 -2.00 9.05
N PRO A 150 -11.80 -2.44 9.97
CA PRO A 150 -11.87 -3.85 10.38
C PRO A 150 -12.57 -4.75 9.34
N ASP A 151 -13.50 -4.23 8.55
CA ASP A 151 -14.28 -5.06 7.60
C ASP A 151 -13.39 -5.58 6.46
N GLY A 152 -12.71 -4.68 5.75
CA GLY A 152 -11.77 -5.06 4.70
C GLY A 152 -10.60 -5.90 5.24
N ALA A 153 -10.19 -5.68 6.49
CA ALA A 153 -9.17 -6.50 7.16
C ALA A 153 -9.65 -7.94 7.36
N ARG A 154 -10.85 -8.13 7.91
CA ARG A 154 -11.46 -9.45 8.13
C ARG A 154 -11.56 -10.21 6.81
N ASP A 155 -12.07 -9.57 5.77
CA ASP A 155 -12.31 -10.22 4.49
C ASP A 155 -10.99 -10.52 3.75
N ALA A 156 -9.99 -9.65 3.84
CA ALA A 156 -8.64 -9.89 3.35
C ALA A 156 -7.95 -11.08 4.03
N VAL A 157 -8.07 -11.19 5.36
CA VAL A 157 -7.50 -12.31 6.13
C VAL A 157 -8.23 -13.61 5.80
N ARG A 158 -9.56 -13.58 5.74
CA ARG A 158 -10.39 -14.73 5.35
C ARG A 158 -10.06 -15.22 3.93
N ALA A 159 -9.83 -14.30 3.00
CA ALA A 159 -9.44 -14.60 1.63
C ALA A 159 -8.03 -15.22 1.54
N GLY A 160 -7.17 -15.00 2.54
CA GLY A 160 -5.83 -15.60 2.61
C GLY A 160 -4.71 -14.69 2.14
N THR A 161 -4.82 -13.38 2.33
CA THR A 161 -3.74 -12.43 2.03
C THR A 161 -2.42 -12.80 2.73
N ASP A 162 -1.30 -12.52 2.07
CA ASP A 162 0.02 -12.76 2.65
C ASP A 162 0.42 -11.65 3.64
N SER A 163 0.02 -10.41 3.34
CA SER A 163 0.15 -9.30 4.28
C SER A 163 -1.04 -8.35 4.27
N LEU A 164 -1.36 -7.84 5.45
CA LEU A 164 -2.39 -6.84 5.69
C LEU A 164 -1.71 -5.55 6.12
N GLU A 165 -1.97 -4.48 5.38
CA GLU A 165 -1.40 -3.16 5.67
C GLU A 165 -2.39 -2.31 6.46
N HIS A 166 -1.88 -1.55 7.43
CA HIS A 166 -2.53 -0.48 8.21
C HIS A 166 -3.57 -0.91 9.27
N ALA A 167 -4.50 -1.80 8.92
CA ALA A 167 -5.79 -2.03 9.56
C ALA A 167 -5.88 -1.74 11.07
N THR A 168 -6.87 -0.94 11.48
CA THR A 168 -7.19 -0.70 12.90
C THR A 168 -8.45 -1.44 13.31
N ASP A 169 -8.67 -1.51 14.62
CA ASP A 169 -9.91 -1.99 15.22
C ASP A 169 -10.29 -3.45 14.86
N MET A 170 -9.32 -4.26 14.43
CA MET A 170 -9.53 -5.69 14.16
C MET A 170 -10.04 -6.44 15.42
N ASP A 171 -11.03 -7.31 15.21
CA ASP A 171 -11.54 -8.18 16.25
C ASP A 171 -10.59 -9.35 16.56
N ASP A 172 -10.79 -10.00 17.71
CA ASP A 172 -9.94 -11.09 18.17
C ASP A 172 -9.99 -12.31 17.24
N ALA A 173 -11.12 -12.53 16.56
CA ALA A 173 -11.28 -13.63 15.61
C ALA A 173 -10.42 -13.43 14.36
N THR A 174 -10.40 -12.21 13.80
CA THR A 174 -9.56 -11.83 12.67
C THR A 174 -8.08 -11.94 13.05
N ILE A 175 -7.69 -11.44 14.22
CA ILE A 175 -6.32 -11.52 14.72
C ILE A 175 -5.88 -12.99 14.92
N ALA A 176 -6.74 -13.83 15.51
CA ALA A 176 -6.45 -15.25 15.68
C ALA A 176 -6.28 -15.97 14.33
N GLU A 177 -7.11 -15.64 13.34
CA GLU A 177 -7.01 -16.21 12.00
C GLU A 177 -5.73 -15.74 11.29
N MET A 178 -5.29 -14.49 11.47
CA MET A 178 -3.99 -14.01 10.98
C MET A 178 -2.83 -14.85 11.53
N ALA A 179 -2.82 -15.08 12.85
CA ALA A 179 -1.79 -15.88 13.52
C ALA A 179 -1.77 -17.32 12.98
N LYS A 180 -2.95 -17.94 12.83
CA LYS A 180 -3.11 -19.30 12.32
C LYS A 180 -2.64 -19.44 10.87
N ARG A 181 -2.94 -18.46 10.01
CA ARG A 181 -2.54 -18.46 8.58
C ARG A 181 -1.10 -18.02 8.36
N GLY A 182 -0.51 -17.34 9.33
CA GLY A 182 0.79 -16.70 9.17
C GLY A 182 0.74 -15.45 8.29
N THR A 183 -0.42 -14.78 8.20
CA THR A 183 -0.56 -13.48 7.53
C THR A 183 0.26 -12.44 8.27
N TYR A 184 1.07 -11.68 7.54
CA TYR A 184 1.87 -10.60 8.12
C TYR A 184 1.01 -9.36 8.35
N TYR A 185 1.19 -8.71 9.49
CA TYR A 185 0.61 -7.41 9.77
C TYR A 185 1.65 -6.30 9.60
N VAL A 186 1.31 -5.28 8.82
CA VAL A 186 2.17 -4.14 8.52
C VAL A 186 1.44 -2.86 8.94
N PRO A 187 1.55 -2.44 10.21
CA PRO A 187 0.66 -1.42 10.77
C PRO A 187 0.99 0.00 10.27
N THR A 188 2.19 0.27 9.75
CA THR A 188 2.62 1.60 9.24
C THR A 188 2.44 2.76 10.23
N ILE A 189 2.56 2.50 11.54
CA ILE A 189 2.28 3.51 12.57
C ILE A 189 3.21 4.74 12.46
N ASP A 190 4.50 4.51 12.24
CA ASP A 190 5.50 5.59 12.25
C ASP A 190 5.29 6.60 11.12
N HIS A 191 4.88 6.11 9.95
CA HIS A 191 4.56 6.92 8.79
C HIS A 191 3.49 8.01 9.05
N ASN A 192 2.51 7.72 9.92
CA ASN A 192 1.48 8.70 10.28
C ASN A 192 2.04 9.84 11.14
N ARG A 193 3.16 9.64 11.84
CA ARG A 193 3.86 10.72 12.56
C ARG A 193 4.49 11.72 11.61
N TYR A 194 5.16 11.23 10.55
CA TYR A 194 5.70 12.08 9.50
C TYR A 194 4.63 13.01 8.91
N TYR A 195 3.42 12.49 8.67
CA TYR A 195 2.31 13.29 8.17
C TYR A 195 1.80 14.34 9.15
N ILE A 196 1.78 14.05 10.44
CA ILE A 196 1.46 15.04 11.45
C ILE A 196 2.52 16.16 11.44
N GLU A 197 3.80 15.80 11.45
CA GLU A 197 4.91 16.75 11.50
C GLU A 197 5.06 17.60 10.24
N ASN A 198 4.67 17.07 9.08
CA ASN A 198 4.87 17.72 7.78
C ASN A 198 3.57 18.09 7.06
N GLY A 199 2.40 17.85 7.65
CA GLY A 199 1.09 18.03 7.02
C GLY A 199 0.87 19.45 6.50
N SER A 200 1.37 20.47 7.20
CA SER A 200 1.33 21.87 6.77
C SER A 200 2.17 22.14 5.51
N LYS A 201 3.33 21.48 5.37
CA LYS A 201 4.20 21.60 4.19
C LYS A 201 3.63 20.86 2.98
N ILE A 202 2.95 19.73 3.23
CA ILE A 202 2.27 18.91 2.21
C ILE A 202 0.97 19.60 1.74
N GLY A 203 0.33 20.37 2.63
CA GLY A 203 -0.90 21.11 2.33
C GLY A 203 -2.17 20.38 2.74
N TYR A 204 -2.12 19.53 3.76
CA TYR A 204 -3.30 18.84 4.29
C TYR A 204 -4.31 19.81 4.89
N ALA A 205 -5.59 19.45 4.78
CA ALA A 205 -6.69 20.27 5.24
C ALA A 205 -6.71 20.41 6.79
N PRO A 206 -7.27 21.53 7.31
CA PRO A 206 -7.50 21.68 8.75
C PRO A 206 -8.29 20.49 9.32
N GLY A 207 -7.91 20.04 10.53
CA GLY A 207 -8.53 18.89 11.18
C GLY A 207 -7.92 17.53 10.79
N PHE A 208 -6.96 17.48 9.86
CA PHE A 208 -6.20 16.26 9.56
C PHE A 208 -5.49 15.69 10.81
N GLU A 209 -4.70 16.52 11.50
CA GLU A 209 -3.86 16.11 12.62
C GLU A 209 -4.62 15.36 13.74
N PRO A 210 -5.71 15.87 14.33
CA PRO A 210 -6.42 15.16 15.39
C PRO A 210 -7.02 13.83 14.91
N ARG A 211 -7.45 13.73 13.64
CA ARG A 211 -7.93 12.46 13.07
C ARG A 211 -6.81 11.42 12.97
N THR A 212 -5.63 11.86 12.51
CA THR A 212 -4.46 10.99 12.36
C THR A 212 -3.89 10.57 13.71
N GLN A 213 -3.88 11.45 14.71
CA GLN A 213 -3.51 11.09 16.09
C GLN A 213 -4.43 10.02 16.68
N ALA A 214 -5.75 10.16 16.49
CA ALA A 214 -6.72 9.15 16.92
C ALA A 214 -6.52 7.81 16.18
N PHE A 215 -6.22 7.85 14.87
CA PHE A 215 -5.88 6.67 14.10
C PHE A 215 -4.63 5.96 14.63
N ILE A 216 -3.54 6.70 14.90
CA ILE A 216 -2.31 6.15 15.48
C ILE A 216 -2.57 5.42 16.80
N ALA A 217 -3.38 6.02 17.69
CA ALA A 217 -3.68 5.41 18.98
C ALA A 217 -4.44 4.07 18.83
N ARG A 218 -5.44 4.02 17.94
CA ARG A 218 -6.18 2.79 17.64
C ARG A 218 -5.29 1.73 16.99
N ASN A 219 -4.48 2.12 16.02
CA ASN A 219 -3.55 1.24 15.32
C ASN A 219 -2.52 0.62 16.29
N LEU A 220 -1.95 1.42 17.20
CA LEU A 220 -1.06 0.92 18.24
C LEU A 220 -1.74 -0.12 19.14
N GLU A 221 -3.01 0.08 19.49
CA GLU A 221 -3.74 -0.88 20.30
C GLU A 221 -4.00 -2.19 19.54
N THR A 222 -4.42 -2.10 18.27
CA THR A 222 -4.56 -3.27 17.39
C THR A 222 -3.24 -4.02 17.21
N ALA A 223 -2.14 -3.31 17.00
CA ALA A 223 -0.80 -3.90 16.90
C ALA A 223 -0.38 -4.61 18.19
N ARG A 224 -0.66 -4.03 19.36
CA ARG A 224 -0.39 -4.71 20.64
C ARG A 224 -1.20 -5.99 20.79
N LYS A 225 -2.48 -5.99 20.43
CA LYS A 225 -3.32 -7.20 20.44
C LYS A 225 -2.78 -8.27 19.50
N ALA A 226 -2.48 -7.90 18.25
CA ALA A 226 -1.93 -8.80 17.25
C ALA A 226 -0.58 -9.39 17.67
N HIS A 227 0.29 -8.58 18.27
CA HIS A 227 1.57 -9.04 18.80
C HIS A 227 1.39 -10.07 19.92
N ARG A 228 0.51 -9.81 20.89
CA ARG A 228 0.20 -10.76 21.97
C ARG A 228 -0.38 -12.08 21.46
N ALA A 229 -1.12 -12.04 20.35
CA ALA A 229 -1.70 -13.23 19.71
C ALA A 229 -0.71 -14.00 18.82
N GLY A 230 0.53 -13.54 18.66
CA GLY A 230 1.56 -14.21 17.86
C GLY A 230 1.47 -13.94 16.35
N VAL A 231 0.77 -12.88 15.92
CA VAL A 231 0.77 -12.44 14.52
C VAL A 231 2.18 -11.99 14.11
N LYS A 232 2.60 -12.32 12.90
CA LYS A 232 3.89 -11.90 12.35
C LYS A 232 3.82 -10.44 11.90
N PHE A 233 4.89 -9.67 12.12
CA PHE A 233 4.95 -8.26 11.74
C PHE A 233 5.91 -8.03 10.58
N GLY A 234 5.51 -7.16 9.66
CA GLY A 234 6.43 -6.54 8.71
C GLY A 234 6.83 -5.15 9.18
N CYS A 235 8.07 -4.76 8.92
CA CYS A 235 8.51 -3.38 9.07
C CYS A 235 8.13 -2.60 7.80
N SER A 236 7.64 -1.38 7.97
CA SER A 236 7.31 -0.49 6.87
C SER A 236 7.62 0.94 7.23
N ASP A 237 8.23 1.63 6.30
CA ASP A 237 8.12 3.07 6.18
C ASP A 237 7.51 3.39 4.80
N ARG A 238 6.66 4.40 4.74
CA ARG A 238 5.99 4.84 3.52
C ARG A 238 6.41 6.29 3.20
N THR A 239 7.69 6.61 3.29
CA THR A 239 8.18 7.95 2.93
C THR A 239 8.09 8.20 1.42
N ARG A 240 7.16 9.06 1.02
CA ARG A 240 7.19 9.68 -0.33
C ARG A 240 8.01 10.96 -0.26
N GLY A 241 9.20 10.94 -0.87
CA GLY A 241 9.85 12.16 -1.36
C GLY A 241 10.70 13.00 -0.41
N ASN A 242 10.81 12.73 0.90
CA ASN A 242 11.80 13.42 1.77
C ASN A 242 12.20 12.61 3.01
N TRP A 243 13.51 12.38 3.17
CA TRP A 243 14.16 11.81 4.35
C TRP A 243 15.05 12.87 5.01
N ASP A 244 14.46 13.99 5.42
CA ASP A 244 15.22 15.06 6.10
C ASP A 244 15.13 14.95 7.64
N GLY A 245 14.81 13.76 8.19
CA GLY A 245 14.54 13.62 9.62
C GLY A 245 14.65 12.19 10.18
N LEU A 246 15.75 11.49 9.90
CA LEU A 246 16.31 10.53 10.86
C LEU A 246 17.33 11.26 11.75
#